data_AF-A0A942N4M2-F1
#
_entry.id   AF-A0A942N4M2-F1
#
_cell.length_a   1.000
_cell.length_b   1.000
_cell.length_c   1.000
_cell.angle_alpha   90.00
_cell.angle_beta   90.00
_cell.angle_gamma   90.00
#
_symmetry.space_group_name_H-M   'P 1'
#
loop_
_entity.id
_entity.type
_entity.pdbx_description
1 polymer ?
#
loop_
_entity_poly.entity_id
_entity_poly.type
_entity_poly.pdbx_seq_one_letter_code
_entity_poly.pdbx_strand_id
1 'polypeptide(L)'
;MLGKEFFGAYEVLTTSGESVYQAADLNEAKYIIYSGRNRSGRIYLPVLKDAITSAIKKYEAYVDSVLSRIEMGFKKEFPDSKNFLVVSNEIFKILNLIRY
;
A
#
# COMPACT_ATOMS: atom_id res chain seq x y z
N MET A 1 -0.74 7.71 -5.05
CA MET A 1 0.42 7.78 -4.14
C MET A 1 0.11 8.77 -3.04
N LEU A 2 0.75 8.65 -1.88
CA LEU A 2 0.58 9.61 -0.79
C LEU A 2 1.31 10.91 -1.13
N GLY A 3 0.61 12.03 -1.05
CA GLY A 3 1.13 13.38 -1.24
C GLY A 3 1.44 14.07 0.09
N LYS A 4 1.36 15.41 0.11
CA LYS A 4 1.67 16.19 1.32
C LYS A 4 0.59 16.04 2.39
N GLU A 5 1.03 16.09 3.64
CA GLU A 5 0.15 16.27 4.80
C GLU A 5 -0.02 17.77 5.07
N PHE A 6 -1.26 18.17 5.35
CA PHE A 6 -1.57 19.53 5.79
C PHE A 6 -2.69 19.49 6.83
N PHE A 7 -2.37 19.87 8.07
CA PHE A 7 -3.29 19.82 9.21
C PHE A 7 -3.98 18.45 9.42
N GLY A 8 -3.22 17.36 9.28
CA GLY A 8 -3.72 15.99 9.47
C GLY A 8 -4.53 15.44 8.29
N ALA A 9 -4.84 16.26 7.29
CA ALA A 9 -5.39 15.83 6.01
C ALA A 9 -4.25 15.47 5.05
N TYR A 10 -4.47 14.45 4.23
CA TYR A 10 -3.45 13.90 3.34
C TYR A 10 -3.87 14.01 1.88
N GLU A 11 -2.98 14.51 1.06
CA GLU A 11 -3.18 14.56 -0.37
C GLU A 11 -3.00 13.16 -1.00
N VAL A 12 -3.85 12.82 -1.97
CA VAL A 12 -3.71 11.62 -2.80
C VAL A 12 -3.41 12.05 -4.23
N LEU A 13 -2.27 11.57 -4.72
CA LEU A 13 -1.75 11.88 -6.05
C LEU A 13 -1.92 10.71 -7.02
N THR A 14 -2.01 10.98 -8.32
CA THR A 14 -1.80 9.99 -9.38
C THR A 14 -0.34 9.55 -9.45
N THR A 15 -0.03 8.57 -10.31
CA THR A 15 1.37 8.21 -10.61
C THR A 15 2.11 9.29 -11.42
N SER A 16 1.40 10.22 -12.05
CA SER A 16 1.97 11.41 -12.72
C SER A 16 2.23 12.56 -11.74
N GLY A 17 1.86 12.43 -10.47
CA GLY A 17 2.03 13.46 -9.44
C GLY A 17 0.89 14.48 -9.38
N GLU A 18 -0.22 14.23 -10.08
CA GLU A 18 -1.38 15.13 -10.07
C GLU A 18 -2.25 14.86 -8.84
N SER A 19 -2.67 15.92 -8.15
CA SER A 19 -3.59 15.83 -7.03
C SER A 19 -4.99 15.48 -7.48
N VAL A 20 -5.57 14.42 -6.90
CA VAL A 20 -6.89 13.92 -7.28
C VAL A 20 -7.87 13.85 -6.12
N TYR A 21 -7.38 13.86 -4.88
CA TYR A 21 -8.24 13.79 -3.70
C TYR A 21 -7.50 14.30 -2.45
N GLN A 22 -8.24 14.94 -1.53
CA GLN A 22 -7.76 15.35 -0.22
C GLN A 22 -8.47 14.50 0.85
N ALA A 23 -7.76 13.55 1.44
CA ALA A 23 -8.27 12.67 2.47
C ALA A 23 -8.28 13.34 3.84
N ALA A 24 -9.31 13.08 4.64
CA ALA A 24 -9.46 13.68 5.96
C ALA A 24 -8.41 13.18 6.98
N ASP A 25 -7.89 11.97 6.80
CA ASP A 25 -6.85 11.37 7.63
C ASP A 25 -6.01 10.36 6.84
N LEU A 26 -4.92 9.88 7.45
CA LEU A 26 -4.00 8.94 6.83
C LEU A 26 -4.66 7.62 6.44
N ASN A 27 -5.62 7.14 7.24
CA ASN A 27 -6.30 5.88 6.96
C ASN A 27 -7.15 6.02 5.69
N GLU A 28 -7.91 7.10 5.58
CA GLU A 28 -8.67 7.39 4.37
C GLU A 28 -7.77 7.47 3.13
N ALA A 29 -6.62 8.15 3.23
CA ALA A 29 -5.65 8.21 2.14
C ALA A 29 -5.12 6.81 1.76
N LYS A 30 -4.70 6.02 2.74
CA LYS A 30 -4.24 4.64 2.55
C LYS A 30 -5.31 3.79 1.87
N TYR A 31 -6.56 3.88 2.32
CA TYR A 31 -7.67 3.12 1.74
C TYR A 31 -7.85 3.42 0.25
N ILE A 32 -7.84 4.70 -0.13
CA ILE A 32 -7.97 5.11 -1.53
C ILE A 32 -6.81 4.57 -2.35
N ILE A 33 -5.57 4.71 -1.86
CA ILE A 33 -4.39 4.24 -2.60
C ILE A 33 -4.40 2.71 -2.76
N TYR A 34 -4.73 1.96 -1.70
CA TYR A 34 -4.79 0.50 -1.74
C TYR A 34 -5.94 -0.01 -2.61
N SER A 35 -7.06 0.70 -2.65
CA SER A 35 -8.23 0.35 -3.49
C SER A 35 -8.01 0.62 -4.97
N GLY A 36 -7.11 1.53 -5.32
CA GLY A 36 -6.76 1.88 -6.71
C GLY A 36 -6.00 0.78 -7.48
N ARG A 37 -5.84 -0.42 -6.91
CA ARG A 37 -5.09 -1.54 -7.52
C ARG A 37 -5.73 -2.03 -8.83
N ASN A 38 -7.05 -2.00 -8.91
CA ASN A 38 -7.82 -2.14 -10.16
C ASN A 38 -8.20 -0.72 -10.62
N ARG A 39 -7.37 -0.11 -11.46
CA ARG A 39 -7.46 1.30 -11.89
C ARG A 39 -8.67 1.62 -12.80
N SER A 40 -9.83 1.03 -12.56
CA SER A 40 -11.08 1.29 -13.30
C SER A 40 -11.78 2.60 -12.89
N GLY A 41 -11.04 3.57 -12.35
CA GLY A 41 -11.47 4.96 -12.20
C GLY A 41 -12.53 5.27 -11.14
N ARG A 42 -13.00 4.28 -10.37
CA ARG A 42 -13.99 4.49 -9.30
C ARG A 42 -13.58 3.77 -8.02
N ILE A 43 -13.55 4.51 -6.93
CA ILE A 43 -13.31 3.99 -5.57
C ILE A 43 -14.51 4.42 -4.73
N TYR A 44 -15.13 3.47 -4.05
CA TYR A 44 -16.22 3.73 -3.12
C TYR A 44 -15.64 3.91 -1.73
N LEU A 45 -15.77 5.09 -1.16
CA LEU A 45 -15.33 5.34 0.21
C LEU A 45 -16.44 4.95 1.19
N PRO A 46 -16.19 4.01 2.13
CA PRO A 46 -17.17 3.67 3.15
C PRO A 46 -17.48 4.87 4.05
N VAL A 47 -18.76 5.03 4.42
CA VAL A 47 -19.18 6.09 5.35
C VAL A 47 -18.65 5.83 6.77
N LEU A 48 -18.51 4.56 7.15
CA LEU A 48 -18.06 4.15 8.48
C LEU A 48 -16.52 4.09 8.55
N LYS A 49 -15.91 4.92 9.39
CA LYS A 49 -14.45 4.96 9.61
C LYS A 49 -13.87 3.63 10.10
N ASP A 50 -14.63 2.85 10.87
CA ASP A 50 -14.19 1.54 11.34
C ASP A 50 -14.02 0.53 10.20
N ALA A 51 -14.82 0.67 9.13
CA ALA A 51 -14.70 -0.18 7.94
C ALA A 51 -13.41 0.15 7.17
N ILE A 52 -13.07 1.44 7.05
CA ILE A 52 -11.81 1.92 6.46
C ILE A 52 -10.62 1.33 7.23
N THR A 53 -10.61 1.52 8.55
CA THR A 53 -9.53 1.06 9.43
C THR A 53 -9.37 -0.46 9.39
N SER A 54 -10.48 -1.20 9.41
CA SER A 54 -10.47 -2.67 9.34
C SER A 54 -9.96 -3.18 8.00
N ALA A 55 -10.33 -2.52 6.89
CA ALA A 55 -9.86 -2.88 5.56
C ALA A 55 -8.34 -2.67 5.42
N ILE A 56 -7.82 -1.53 5.91
CA ILE A 56 -6.38 -1.23 5.91
C ILE A 56 -5.61 -2.26 6.72
N LYS A 57 -6.06 -2.56 7.95
CA LYS A 57 -5.40 -3.57 8.80
C LYS A 57 -5.33 -4.93 8.12
N LYS A 58 -6.43 -5.38 7.51
CA LYS A 58 -6.46 -6.65 6.77
C LYS A 58 -5.50 -6.65 5.58
N TYR A 59 -5.46 -5.56 4.83
CA TYR A 59 -4.55 -5.41 3.69
C TYR A 59 -3.08 -5.40 4.12
N GLU A 60 -2.72 -4.62 5.14
CA GLU A 60 -1.35 -4.54 5.63
C GLU A 60 -0.89 -5.89 6.23
N ALA A 61 -1.75 -6.57 6.98
CA ALA A 61 -1.46 -7.92 7.46
C ALA A 61 -1.27 -8.93 6.31
N TYR A 62 -2.04 -8.81 5.23
CA TYR A 62 -1.84 -9.62 4.03
C TYR A 62 -0.48 -9.34 3.39
N VAL A 63 -0.10 -8.06 3.20
CA VAL A 63 1.19 -7.67 2.63
C VAL A 63 2.35 -8.20 3.49
N ASP A 64 2.25 -8.09 4.81
CA ASP A 64 3.25 -8.62 5.74
C ASP A 64 3.38 -10.14 5.65
N SER A 65 2.25 -10.85 5.51
CA SER A 65 2.27 -12.30 5.33
C SER A 65 2.95 -12.72 4.02
N VAL A 66 2.76 -11.94 2.95
CA VAL A 66 3.42 -12.17 1.66
C VAL A 66 4.92 -11.92 1.79
N LEU A 67 5.34 -10.82 2.43
CA LEU A 67 6.75 -10.50 2.66
C LEU A 67 7.46 -11.62 3.43
N SER A 68 6.84 -12.10 4.51
CA SER A 68 7.40 -13.18 5.32
C SER A 68 7.58 -14.48 4.52
N ARG A 69 6.62 -14.83 3.65
CA ARG A 69 6.74 -16.00 2.78
C ARG A 69 7.86 -15.87 1.76
N ILE A 70 8.01 -14.69 1.16
CA ILE A 70 9.11 -14.39 0.23
C ILE A 70 10.45 -14.48 0.97
N GLU A 71 10.54 -13.94 2.19
CA GLU A 71 11.76 -14.00 3.00
C GLU A 71 12.19 -15.43 3.32
N MET A 72 11.23 -16.27 3.74
CA MET A 72 11.50 -17.69 4.00
C MET A 72 11.98 -18.41 2.74
N GLY A 73 11.33 -18.19 1.60
CA GLY A 73 11.76 -18.77 0.32
C GLY A 73 13.14 -18.27 -0.10
N PHE A 74 13.39 -16.97 0.02
CA PHE A 74 14.66 -16.35 -0.36
C PHE A 74 15.83 -16.87 0.48
N LYS A 75 15.69 -16.92 1.82
CA LYS A 75 16.75 -17.41 2.71
C LYS A 75 17.05 -18.89 2.51
N LYS A 76 16.05 -19.68 2.08
CA LYS A 76 16.24 -21.09 1.76
C LYS A 76 17.08 -21.29 0.50
N GLU A 77 16.82 -20.50 -0.54
CA GLU A 77 17.52 -20.61 -1.84
C GLU A 77 18.85 -19.83 -1.86
N PHE A 78 18.96 -18.75 -1.08
CA PHE A 78 20.09 -17.81 -1.07
C PHE A 78 20.56 -17.47 0.36
N PRO A 79 21.06 -18.45 1.14
CA PRO A 79 21.35 -18.28 2.56
C PRO A 79 22.38 -17.18 2.89
N ASP A 80 23.36 -16.94 2.01
CA ASP A 80 24.43 -15.96 2.21
C ASP A 80 24.14 -14.58 1.60
N SER A 81 22.98 -14.41 0.95
CA SER A 81 22.68 -13.19 0.19
C SER A 81 22.18 -12.06 1.08
N LYS A 82 22.77 -10.87 0.91
CA LYS A 82 22.35 -9.63 1.60
C LYS A 82 21.31 -8.82 0.80
N ASN A 83 20.88 -9.33 -0.34
CA ASN A 83 20.09 -8.57 -1.31
C ASN A 83 18.57 -8.74 -1.15
N PHE A 84 18.10 -9.33 -0.06
CA PHE A 84 16.68 -9.61 0.16
C PHE A 84 15.79 -8.37 -0.06
N LEU A 85 16.20 -7.21 0.46
CA LEU A 85 15.43 -5.95 0.35
C LEU A 85 15.22 -5.52 -1.11
N VAL A 86 16.24 -5.65 -1.96
CA VAL A 86 16.14 -5.29 -3.37
C VAL A 86 15.18 -6.24 -4.08
N VAL A 87 15.30 -7.54 -3.80
CA VAL A 87 14.48 -8.58 -4.42
C VAL A 87 13.02 -8.48 -3.99
N SER A 88 12.75 -8.27 -2.70
CA SER A 88 11.39 -8.13 -2.19
C SER A 88 10.70 -6.88 -2.76
N ASN A 89 11.44 -5.77 -2.89
CA ASN A 89 10.92 -4.56 -3.54
C ASN A 89 10.57 -4.77 -5.01
N GLU A 90 11.41 -5.47 -5.79
CA GLU A 90 11.10 -5.79 -7.19
C GLU A 90 9.88 -6.72 -7.30
N ILE A 91 9.77 -7.73 -6.43
CA ILE A 91 8.60 -8.61 -6.39
C ILE A 91 7.34 -7.79 -6.07
N PHE A 92 7.40 -6.89 -5.08
CA PHE A 92 6.25 -6.06 -4.70
C PHE A 92 5.83 -5.13 -5.84
N LYS A 93 6.79 -4.55 -6.56
CA LYS A 93 6.55 -3.74 -7.76
C LYS A 93 5.86 -4.55 -8.85
N ILE A 94 6.33 -5.76 -9.16
CA ILE A 94 5.72 -6.66 -10.15
C ILE A 94 4.29 -7.04 -9.74
N LEU A 95 4.09 -7.33 -8.45
CA LEU A 95 2.77 -7.66 -7.91
C LEU A 95 1.88 -6.42 -7.71
N ASN A 96 2.38 -5.20 -7.96
CA ASN A 96 1.69 -3.95 -7.63
C ASN A 96 1.18 -3.93 -6.17
N LEU A 97 1.99 -4.43 -5.24
CA LEU A 97 1.77 -4.35 -3.79
C LEU A 97 2.41 -3.09 -3.26
N ILE A 98 1.67 -2.31 -2.48
CA ILE A 98 2.13 -1.05 -1.89
C ILE A 98 1.82 -1.08 -0.40
N ARG A 99 2.72 -0.58 0.44
CA ARG A 99 2.52 -0.38 1.88
C ARG A 99 3.14 0.95 2.29
N TYR A 100 2.41 1.74 3.09
CA TYR A 100 2.84 3.03 3.65
C TYR A 100 2.95 2.98 5.17
#